data_AF-A0A5J4RAZ4-F1
#
_entry.id   AF-A0A5J4RAZ4-F1
#
_cell.length_a   1.000
_cell.length_b   1.000
_cell.length_c   1.000
_cell.angle_alpha   90.00
_cell.angle_beta   90.00
_cell.angle_gamma   90.00
#
_symmetry.space_group_name_H-M   'P 1'
#
loop_
_entity.id
_entity.type
_entity.pdbx_description
1 polymer ?
#
loop_
_entity_poly.entity_id
_entity_poly.type
_entity_poly.pdbx_seq_one_letter_code
_entity_poly.pdbx_strand_id
1 'polypeptide(L)' 'MDLSKLTYADIKVLKKLGHGAQGRTFHILLNNTKEEFAMKKVDYLADEDIKRANEEIEQMKKLKSRFT' A
#
# COMPACT_ATOMS: atom_id res chain seq x y z
N MET A 1 12.35 -9.89 1.46
CA MET A 1 11.05 -10.52 1.15
C MET A 1 10.58 -9.98 -0.19
N ASP A 2 10.19 -10.84 -1.13
CA ASP A 2 9.67 -10.39 -2.43
C ASP A 2 8.16 -10.16 -2.33
N LEU A 3 7.76 -8.89 -2.20
CA LEU A 3 6.35 -8.49 -2.09
C LEU A 3 5.64 -8.47 -3.46
N SER A 4 6.36 -8.68 -4.57
CA SER A 4 5.79 -8.59 -5.92
C SER A 4 4.87 -9.77 -6.30
N LYS A 5 4.99 -10.91 -5.59
CA LYS A 5 4.20 -12.13 -5.84
C LYS A 5 3.01 -12.29 -4.91
N LEU A 6 2.73 -11.28 -4.09
CA LEU A 6 1.73 -11.38 -3.04
C LEU A 6 0.32 -11.23 -3.63
N THR A 7 -0.59 -12.12 -3.24
CA THR A 7 -2.00 -12.04 -3.66
C THR A 7 -2.88 -11.51 -2.54
N TYR A 8 -4.11 -11.10 -2.85
CA TYR A 8 -5.06 -10.69 -1.83
C TYR A 8 -5.38 -11.80 -0.80
N ALA A 9 -5.22 -13.07 -1.16
CA ALA A 9 -5.45 -14.19 -0.23
C ALA A 9 -4.37 -14.28 0.86
N ASP A 10 -3.16 -13.78 0.58
CA ASP A 10 -2.05 -13.73 1.53
C ASP A 10 -2.19 -12.59 2.56
N ILE A 11 -3.17 -11.71 2.36
CA ILE A 11 -3.35 -10.49 3.15
C ILE A 11 -4.57 -10.64 4.06
N LYS A 12 -4.36 -10.48 5.36
CA LYS A 12 -5.43 -10.36 6.35
C LYS A 12 -5.58 -8.91 6.79
N VAL A 13 -6.73 -8.29 6.53
CA VAL A 13 -7.03 -6.95 7.03
C VAL A 13 -7.37 -7.02 8.53
N LEU A 14 -6.60 -6.32 9.36
CA LEU A 14 -6.81 -6.26 10.80
C LEU A 14 -7.73 -5.09 11.19
N LYS A 15 -7.46 -3.90 10.67
CA LYS A 15 -8.27 -2.70 10.93
C LYS A 15 -8.15 -1.68 9.81
N LYS A 16 -9.16 -0.83 9.64
CA LYS A 16 -9.06 0.37 8.80
C LYS A 16 -8.33 1.46 9.59
N LEU A 17 -7.28 2.04 9.01
CA LEU A 17 -6.51 3.12 9.64
C LEU A 17 -7.08 4.50 9.30
N GLY A 18 -7.62 4.68 8.09
CA GLY A 18 -8.20 5.95 7.66
C GLY A 18 -8.70 5.92 6.23
N HIS A 19 -9.32 7.01 5.81
CA HIS A 19 -9.62 7.27 4.41
C HIS A 19 -9.51 8.77 4.11
N GLY A 20 -9.25 9.11 2.85
CA GLY A 20 -9.20 10.48 2.38
C GLY A 20 -9.49 10.56 0.89
N ALA A 21 -9.24 11.73 0.30
CA ALA A 21 -9.42 11.95 -1.14
C ALA A 21 -8.54 11.03 -2.01
N GLN A 22 -7.43 10.53 -1.46
CA GLN A 22 -6.46 9.69 -2.16
C GLN A 22 -6.57 8.20 -1.81
N GLY A 23 -7.75 7.76 -1.35
CA GLY A 23 -8.05 6.35 -1.09
C GLY A 23 -8.17 5.98 0.39
N ARG A 24 -7.97 4.69 0.68
CA ARG A 24 -8.18 4.10 2.00
C ARG A 24 -6.91 3.41 2.49
N THR A 25 -6.62 3.53 3.78
CA THR A 25 -5.46 2.89 4.40
C THR A 25 -5.93 1.83 5.39
N PHE A 26 -5.32 0.65 5.31
CA PHE A 26 -5.63 -0.50 6.14
C PHE A 26 -4.38 -0.98 6.87
N HIS A 27 -4.55 -1.42 8.10
CA HIS A 27 -3.57 -2.21 8.81
C HIS A 27 -3.78 -3.67 8.41
N ILE A 28 -2.74 -4.29 7.88
CA ILE A 28 -2.79 -5.65 7.36
C ILE A 28 -1.72 -6.52 8.01
N LEU A 29 -1.99 -7.82 8.06
CA LEU A 29 -1.05 -8.86 8.43
C LEU A 29 -0.79 -9.73 7.20
N LEU A 30 0.47 -9.97 6.88
CA LEU A 30 0.83 -10.98 5.89
C LEU A 30 0.73 -12.37 6.52
N ASN A 31 -0.09 -13.25 5.94
CA ASN A 31 -0.35 -14.57 6.51
C ASN A 31 0.91 -15.44 6.58
N ASN A 32 1.79 -15.31 5.58
CA ASN A 32 3.00 -16.14 5.43
C ASN A 32 4.12 -15.74 6.39
N THR A 33 4.36 -14.45 6.61
CA THR A 33 5.45 -13.98 7.47
C THR A 33 5.00 -13.48 8.84
N LYS A 34 3.69 -13.31 9.05
CA LYS A 34 3.10 -12.69 10.25
C LYS A 34 3.60 -11.27 10.50
N GLU A 35 4.12 -10.61 9.48
CA GLU A 35 4.53 -9.21 9.54
C GLU A 35 3.33 -8.27 9.29
N GLU A 36 3.35 -7.13 9.96
CA GLU A 36 2.29 -6.13 9.91
C GLU A 36 2.70 -4.97 9.00
N PHE A 37 1.77 -4.52 8.14
CA PHE A 37 1.99 -3.43 7.20
C PHE A 37 0.80 -2.47 7.14
N ALA A 38 1.05 -1.26 6.66
CA ALA A 38 0.01 -0.35 6.21
C ALA A 38 -0.18 -0.51 4.69
N MET A 39 -1.38 -0.94 4.28
CA MET A 39 -1.76 -1.07 2.87
C MET A 39 -2.64 0.11 2.45
N LYS A 40 -2.17 0.88 1.47
CA LYS A 40 -2.98 1.91 0.81
C LYS A 40 -3.71 1.28 -0.38
N LYS A 41 -5.03 1.42 -0.41
CA LYS A 41 -5.87 1.10 -1.57
C LYS A 41 -6.25 2.40 -2.26
N VAL A 42 -5.86 2.53 -3.52
CA VAL A 42 -6.19 3.65 -4.40
C VAL A 42 -7.20 3.15 -5.44
N ASP A 43 -8.28 3.89 -5.64
CA ASP A 43 -9.25 3.61 -6.68
C ASP A 43 -8.85 4.41 -7.93
N TYR A 44 -8.69 3.74 -9.07
CA TYR A 44 -8.34 4.39 -10.34
C TYR A 44 -9.62 4.69 -11.11
N LEU A 45 -9.96 5.98 -11.22
CA LEU A 45 -11.15 6.43 -11.94
C LEU A 45 -10.79 7.07 -13.28
N ALA A 46 -9.60 7.66 -13.39
CA ALA A 46 -9.01 8.20 -14.60
C ALA A 46 -7.55 7.76 -14.78
N ASP A 47 -7.03 7.87 -16.00
CA ASP A 47 -5.62 7.57 -16.31
C ASP A 47 -4.65 8.45 -15.49
N GLU A 48 -5.06 9.67 -15.15
CA GLU A 48 -4.29 10.57 -14.28
C GLU A 48 -4.10 9.98 -12.87
N ASP A 49 -5.07 9.23 -12.34
CA ASP A 49 -4.96 8.60 -11.03
C ASP A 49 -3.88 7.50 -11.02
N ILE A 50 -3.80 6.74 -12.12
CA ILE A 50 -2.76 5.72 -12.32
C ILE A 50 -1.39 6.39 -12.36
N LYS A 51 -1.24 7.48 -13.11
CA LYS A 51 0.02 8.22 -13.20
C LYS A 51 0.46 8.74 -11.84
N ARG A 52 -0.45 9.38 -11.10
CA ARG A 52 -0.17 9.90 -9.75
C ARG A 52 0.21 8.81 -8.76
N ALA A 53 -0.47 7.67 -8.78
CA ALA A 53 -0.13 6.54 -7.92
C ALA A 53 1.26 5.97 -8.24
N ASN A 54 1.61 5.86 -9.52
CA ASN A 54 2.94 5.43 -9.94
C ASN A 54 4.02 6.44 -9.52
N GLU A 55 3.78 7.74 -9.67
CA GLU A 55 4.70 8.79 -9.21
C GLU A 55 4.91 8.73 -7.69
N GLU A 56 3.85 8.52 -6.90
CA GLU A 56 3.94 8.34 -5.45
C GLU A 56 4.81 7.12 -5.09
N ILE A 57 4.60 5.98 -5.76
CA ILE A 57 5.40 4.77 -5.56
C ILE A 57 6.89 5.03 -5.88
N GLU A 58 7.17 5.71 -6.99
CA GLU A 58 8.54 6.03 -7.39
C GLU A 58 9.22 7.01 -6.43
N GLN A 59 8.47 7.96 -5.84
CA GLN A 59 8.97 8.83 -4.79
C GLN A 59 9.29 8.05 -3.51
N MET A 60 8.38 7.18 -3.06
CA MET A 60 8.60 6.36 -1.86
C MET A 60 9.83 5.45 -1.98
N LYS A 61 10.09 4.89 -3.17
CA LYS A 61 11.30 4.07 -3.39
C LYS A 61 12.61 4.85 -3.25
N LYS A 62 12.59 6.16 -3.54
CA LYS A 62 13.75 7.06 -3.44
C LYS A 62 13.98 7.55 -2.01
N LEU A 63 12.91 7.66 -1.22
CA LEU A 63 12.98 8.04 0.19
C LEU A 63 13.42 6.83 1.02
N LYS A 64 14.74 6.71 1.22
CA LYS A 64 15.36 5.70 2.10
C LYS A 64 16.00 6.36 3.31
N SER A 65 15.21 7.13 4.05
CA SER A 65 15.66 7.77 5.28
C SER A 65 15.17 6.94 6.46
N ARG A 66 15.90 6.96 7.58
CA ARG A 66 15.40 6.37 8.83
C ARG A 66 14.19 7.12 9.39
N PHE A 67 13.94 8.34 8.89
CA PHE A 67 12.90 9.25 9.38
C PHE A 67 11.85 9.62 8.31
N THR A 68 11.94 9.04 7.11
CA THR A 68 11.05 9.33 5.98
C THR A 68 10.71 8.03 5.29
#